data_AF-A0A1S3R2V5-F1
#
_entry.id   AF-A0A1S3R2V5-F1
#
_cell.length_a   1.000
_cell.length_b   1.000
_cell.length_c   1.000
_cell.angle_alpha   90.00
_cell.angle_beta   90.00
_cell.angle_gamma   90.00
#
_symmetry.space_group_name_H-M   'P 1'
#
loop_
_entity.id
_entity.type
_entity.pdbx_description
1 polymer ?
#
loop_
_entity_poly.entity_id
_entity_poly.type
_entity_poly.pdbx_seq_one_letter_code
_entity_poly.pdbx_strand_id
1 'polypeptide(L)'
;MTRLQETITMAMLTLLLLLSAAFTLGDIMTANIANDLVKFAADKRNPCPKGWFQFNSRCFMFVKTAMTWPKAERHCQLLGKKLEPV
;
A
#
# COMPACT_ATOMS: atom_id res chain seq x y z
N MET A 1 -25.21 -15.40 50.35
CA MET A 1 -24.47 -14.16 49.97
C MET A 1 -23.20 -14.44 49.17
N THR A 2 -22.49 -15.55 49.38
CA THR A 2 -21.26 -15.90 48.63
C THR A 2 -21.50 -16.29 47.16
N ARG A 3 -22.53 -17.10 46.87
CA ARG A 3 -22.88 -17.51 45.49
C ARG A 3 -23.23 -16.36 44.55
N LEU A 4 -23.89 -15.32 45.08
CA LEU A 4 -24.26 -14.13 44.29
C LEU A 4 -23.01 -13.30 43.96
N GLN A 5 -22.10 -13.15 44.93
CA GLN A 5 -20.82 -12.47 44.71
C GLN A 5 -19.95 -13.21 43.68
N GLU A 6 -19.92 -14.54 43.71
CA GLU A 6 -19.24 -15.37 42.69
C GLU A 6 -19.85 -15.18 41.29
N THR A 7 -21.17 -15.11 41.16
CA THR A 7 -21.81 -14.86 39.85
C THR A 7 -21.52 -13.45 39.33
N ILE A 8 -21.44 -12.45 40.21
CA ILE A 8 -21.13 -11.06 39.83
C ILE A 8 -19.67 -10.94 39.39
N THR A 9 -18.72 -11.56 40.10
CA THR A 9 -17.30 -11.53 39.71
C THR A 9 -17.05 -12.27 38.40
N MET A 10 -17.73 -13.41 38.18
CA MET A 10 -17.68 -14.11 36.89
C MET A 10 -18.21 -13.25 35.73
N ALA A 11 -19.33 -12.56 35.92
CA ALA A 11 -19.90 -11.68 34.90
C ALA A 11 -19.01 -10.45 34.59
N MET A 12 -18.33 -9.90 35.60
CA MET A 12 -17.40 -8.79 35.40
C MET A 12 -16.14 -9.23 34.65
N LEU A 13 -15.59 -10.42 34.98
CA LEU A 13 -14.44 -10.99 34.28
C LEU A 13 -14.75 -11.29 32.81
N THR A 14 -15.93 -11.86 32.51
CA THR A 14 -16.33 -12.11 31.12
C THR A 14 -16.52 -10.82 30.34
N LEU A 15 -17.11 -9.79 30.95
CA LEU A 15 -17.27 -8.47 30.30
C LEU A 15 -15.93 -7.82 29.99
N LEU A 16 -14.95 -7.89 30.91
CA LEU A 16 -13.60 -7.37 30.71
C LEU A 16 -12.86 -8.08 29.56
N LEU A 17 -13.00 -9.41 29.46
CA LEU A 17 -12.42 -10.21 28.38
C LEU A 17 -13.08 -9.94 27.02
N LEU A 18 -14.39 -9.69 26.98
CA LEU A 18 -15.09 -9.35 25.75
C LEU A 18 -14.72 -7.95 25.24
N LEU A 19 -14.54 -6.99 26.16
CA LEU A 19 -14.09 -5.64 25.81
C LEU A 19 -12.67 -5.67 25.21
N SER A 20 -11.73 -6.40 25.82
CA SER A 20 -10.36 -6.51 25.28
C SER A 20 -10.32 -7.13 23.88
N ALA A 21 -11.15 -8.12 23.59
CA ALA A 21 -11.28 -8.71 22.25
C ALA A 21 -11.86 -7.73 21.22
N ALA A 22 -12.72 -6.80 21.63
CA ALA A 22 -13.20 -5.75 20.73
C ALA A 22 -12.09 -4.74 20.36
N PHE A 23 -11.17 -4.46 21.31
CA PHE A 23 -10.03 -3.58 21.05
C PHE A 23 -8.98 -4.23 20.12
N THR A 24 -8.72 -5.54 20.23
CA THR A 24 -7.76 -6.23 19.36
C THR A 24 -8.21 -6.34 17.89
N LEU A 25 -9.53 -6.27 17.63
CA LEU A 25 -10.07 -6.18 16.26
C LEU A 25 -9.81 -4.81 15.61
N GLY A 26 -9.62 -3.75 16.40
CA GLY A 26 -9.26 -2.42 15.91
C GLY A 26 -7.83 -2.33 15.37
N ASP A 27 -6.92 -3.15 15.90
CA ASP A 27 -5.50 -3.18 15.50
C ASP A 27 -5.24 -4.03 14.24
N ILE A 28 -6.15 -4.94 13.90
CA ILE A 28 -6.02 -5.76 12.67
C ILE A 28 -6.24 -4.90 11.41
N MET A 29 -7.07 -3.85 11.49
CA MET A 29 -7.31 -2.95 10.37
C MET A 29 -6.11 -2.05 10.09
N THR A 30 -5.36 -1.64 11.11
CA THR A 30 -4.13 -0.83 10.97
C THR A 30 -2.95 -1.63 10.45
N ALA A 31 -2.83 -2.92 10.82
CA ALA A 31 -1.77 -3.79 10.29
C ALA A 31 -1.86 -4.00 8.77
N ASN A 32 -3.07 -4.14 8.21
CA ASN A 32 -3.26 -4.32 6.77
C ASN A 32 -2.92 -3.05 5.98
N ILE A 33 -3.29 -1.87 6.47
CA ILE A 33 -2.95 -0.59 5.84
C ILE A 33 -1.43 -0.34 5.92
N ALA A 34 -0.79 -0.68 7.04
CA ALA A 34 0.65 -0.59 7.18
C ALA A 34 1.39 -1.52 6.20
N ASN A 35 0.88 -2.74 5.99
CA ASN A 35 1.47 -3.68 5.03
C ASN A 35 1.36 -3.19 3.58
N ASP A 36 0.26 -2.54 3.19
CA ASP A 36 0.14 -1.94 1.86
C ASP A 36 1.10 -0.76 1.67
N LEU A 37 1.23 0.14 2.66
CA LEU A 37 2.19 1.25 2.61
C LEU A 37 3.65 0.76 2.57
N VAL A 38 3.97 -0.33 3.27
CA VAL A 38 5.31 -0.96 3.26
C VAL A 38 5.56 -1.69 1.94
N LYS A 39 4.53 -2.28 1.30
CA LYS A 39 4.66 -2.93 -0.02
C LYS A 39 5.02 -1.92 -1.12
N PHE A 40 4.50 -0.70 -1.05
CA PHE A 40 4.93 0.40 -1.93
C PHE A 40 6.34 0.92 -1.59
N ALA A 41 6.79 0.80 -0.33
CA ALA A 41 8.13 1.21 0.09
C ALA A 41 9.22 0.14 -0.15
N ALA A 42 8.84 -1.12 -0.39
CA ALA A 42 9.75 -2.25 -0.54
C ALA A 42 10.13 -2.60 -1.99
N ASP A 43 9.73 -1.82 -2.99
CA ASP A 43 10.37 -1.87 -4.31
C ASP A 43 11.47 -0.82 -4.44
N LYS A 44 12.56 -1.04 -3.69
CA LYS A 44 13.83 -0.33 -3.91
C LYS A 44 14.61 -0.87 -5.12
N ARG A 45 13.95 -1.45 -6.14
CA ARG A 45 14.64 -2.05 -7.31
C ARG A 45 14.36 -1.40 -8.67
N ASN A 46 13.71 -0.23 -8.73
CA ASN A 46 14.11 0.93 -9.57
C ASN A 46 12.94 1.91 -9.70
N PRO A 47 13.01 3.11 -9.09
CA PRO A 47 11.91 4.07 -9.16
C PRO A 47 11.55 4.52 -10.60
N CYS A 48 12.48 4.48 -11.55
CA CYS A 48 12.27 4.51 -13.00
C CYS A 48 13.62 4.18 -13.70
N PRO A 49 13.64 3.79 -14.98
CA PRO A 49 14.88 3.67 -15.75
C PRO A 49 15.65 4.99 -15.84
N LYS A 50 16.96 4.94 -16.06
CA LYS A 50 17.80 6.16 -16.18
C LYS A 50 17.26 7.10 -17.25
N GLY A 51 17.09 8.39 -16.89
CA GLY A 51 16.56 9.42 -17.79
C GLY A 51 15.03 9.57 -17.78
N TRP A 52 14.33 8.77 -16.98
CA TRP A 52 12.89 8.87 -16.75
C TRP A 52 12.60 9.53 -15.40
N PHE A 53 11.56 10.35 -15.37
CA PHE A 53 11.06 11.03 -14.18
C PHE A 53 9.89 10.25 -13.60
N GLN A 54 9.97 9.93 -12.31
CA GLN A 54 8.88 9.27 -11.60
C GLN A 54 7.83 10.31 -11.19
N PHE A 55 6.57 10.00 -11.46
CA PHE A 55 5.43 10.73 -10.91
C PHE A 55 4.38 9.70 -10.48
N ASN A 56 4.13 9.63 -9.16
CA ASN A 56 3.37 8.56 -8.52
C ASN A 56 3.97 7.17 -8.86
N SER A 57 3.12 6.24 -9.31
CA SER A 57 3.49 4.88 -9.72
C SER A 57 3.89 4.77 -11.19
N ARG A 58 4.21 5.89 -11.85
CA ARG A 58 4.47 5.93 -13.31
C ARG A 58 5.75 6.67 -13.65
N CYS A 59 6.33 6.30 -14.79
CA CYS A 59 7.55 6.89 -15.34
C CYS A 59 7.25 7.70 -16.60
N PHE A 60 7.82 8.90 -16.70
CA PHE A 60 7.64 9.82 -17.82
C PHE A 60 8.99 10.30 -18.35
N MET A 61 9.10 10.51 -19.66
CA MET A 61 10.29 11.09 -20.30
C MET A 61 9.85 12.26 -21.18
N PHE A 62 10.57 13.38 -21.07
CA PHE A 62 10.37 14.54 -21.92
C PHE A 62 11.39 14.56 -23.05
N VAL A 63 10.92 14.43 -24.29
CA VAL A 63 11.75 14.49 -25.49
C VAL A 63 11.67 15.91 -26.06
N LYS A 64 12.79 16.65 -25.98
CA LYS A 64 12.88 18.05 -26.42
C LYS A 64 12.84 18.23 -27.95
N THR A 65 13.05 17.15 -28.70
CA THR A 65 13.13 17.17 -30.16
C THR A 65 11.76 17.45 -30.76
N ALA A 66 11.63 18.55 -31.50
CA ALA A 66 10.40 18.88 -32.22
C ALA A 66 10.13 17.87 -33.33
N MET A 67 8.91 17.33 -33.36
CA MET A 67 8.47 16.41 -34.40
C MET A 67 6.96 16.51 -34.61
N THR A 68 6.49 16.15 -35.81
CA THR A 68 5.06 16.05 -36.11
C THR A 68 4.41 15.01 -35.21
N TRP A 69 3.15 15.22 -34.83
CA TRP A 69 2.42 14.30 -33.93
C TRP A 69 2.54 12.81 -34.30
N PRO A 70 2.37 12.38 -35.57
CA PRO A 70 2.50 10.96 -35.93
C PRO A 70 3.91 10.39 -35.71
N LYS A 71 4.94 11.24 -35.78
CA LYS A 71 6.33 10.84 -35.49
C LYS A 71 6.58 10.76 -33.98
N ALA A 72 6.02 11.69 -33.20
CA ALA A 72 6.09 11.69 -31.74
C ALA A 72 5.45 10.43 -31.15
N GLU A 73 4.25 10.08 -31.62
CA GLU A 73 3.53 8.91 -31.14
C GLU A 73 4.33 7.63 -31.36
N ARG A 74 4.81 7.40 -32.60
CA ARG A 74 5.64 6.22 -32.91
C ARG A 74 6.94 6.21 -32.09
N HIS A 75 7.56 7.36 -31.88
CA HIS A 75 8.76 7.47 -31.07
C HIS A 75 8.52 7.04 -29.61
N CYS A 76 7.44 7.52 -29.00
CA CYS A 76 7.06 7.13 -27.64
C CYS A 76 6.70 5.65 -27.53
N GLN A 77 6.00 5.08 -28.53
CA GLN A 77 5.66 3.65 -28.56
C GLN A 77 6.93 2.77 -28.60
N LEU A 78 7.92 3.14 -29.42
CA LEU A 78 9.20 2.42 -29.50
C LEU A 78 10.01 2.52 -28.22
N LEU A 79 10.04 3.70 -27.59
CA LEU A 79 10.68 3.89 -26.29
C LEU A 79 10.02 3.02 -25.22
N GLY A 80 8.68 2.99 -25.15
CA GLY A 80 7.94 2.18 -24.18
C GLY A 80 8.22 0.68 -24.31
N LYS A 81 8.24 0.15 -25.54
CA LYS A 81 8.57 -1.27 -25.79
C LYS A 81 9.98 -1.65 -25.35
N LYS A 82 10.93 -0.71 -25.41
CA LYS A 82 12.32 -0.93 -24.97
C LYS A 82 12.47 -1.01 -23.45
N LEU A 83 11.47 -0.58 -22.68
CA LEU A 83 11.50 -0.55 -21.22
C LEU A 83 10.81 -1.75 -20.56
N GLU A 84 10.37 -2.75 -21.33
CA GLU A 84 9.84 -3.98 -20.74
C GLU A 84 10.94 -4.62 -19.86
N PRO A 85 10.64 -4.96 -18.59
CA PRO A 85 11.61 -5.59 -17.70
C PRO A 85 12.05 -6.93 -18.31
N VAL A 86 13.37 -7.17 -18.34
CA VAL A 86 13.93 -8.51 -18.58
C VAL A 86 13.71 -9.38 -17.34
#